data_AF-A0A661NNR3-F1
#
_entry.id   AF-A0A661NNR3-F1
#
_cell.length_a   1.000
_cell.length_b   1.000
_cell.length_c   1.000
_cell.angle_alpha   90.00
_cell.angle_beta   90.00
_cell.angle_gamma   90.00
#
_symmetry.space_group_name_H-M   'P 1'
#
loop_
_entity.id
_entity.type
_entity.pdbx_description
1 polymer ?
#
loop_
_entity_poly.entity_id
_entity_poly.type
_entity_poly.pdbx_seq_one_letter_code
_entity_poly.pdbx_strand_id
1 'polypeptide(L)'
;MATRRGARCVAPFDRRVVSDEALEFLRACQRRVPCHLAGGAALAGAYLGHRVLRDLYIFCHDAIDHRQLAREIVDIGIGPDVLAWLLKSFPVEPLPLMLEPLTVDELREYRDRLAARFRSLASPQ
;
A
#
# COMPACT_ATOMS: atom_id res chain seq x y z
N MET A 1 -38.77 -5.56 28.29
CA MET A 1 -37.93 -6.38 27.39
C MET A 1 -36.74 -5.52 26.96
N ALA A 2 -35.62 -5.62 27.70
CA ALA A 2 -34.46 -4.74 27.50
C ALA A 2 -33.52 -5.33 26.44
N THR A 3 -33.34 -4.61 25.33
CA THR A 3 -32.36 -4.92 24.29
C THR A 3 -30.95 -4.60 24.81
N ARG A 4 -30.22 -5.65 25.23
CA ARG A 4 -28.78 -5.54 25.50
C ARG A 4 -28.06 -5.21 24.18
N ARG A 5 -27.74 -3.94 23.94
CA ARG A 5 -26.66 -3.57 23.02
C ARG A 5 -25.36 -4.07 23.65
N GLY A 6 -24.87 -5.20 23.17
CA GLY A 6 -23.55 -5.71 23.57
C GLY A 6 -22.49 -4.67 23.28
N ALA A 7 -21.81 -4.21 24.31
CA ALA A 7 -20.63 -3.36 24.16
C ALA A 7 -19.59 -4.16 23.36
N ARG A 8 -19.29 -3.72 22.12
CA ARG A 8 -18.13 -4.22 21.39
C ARG A 8 -16.88 -3.67 22.08
N CYS A 9 -16.32 -4.45 23.00
CA CYS A 9 -14.95 -4.24 23.42
C CYS A 9 -14.06 -4.74 22.28
N VAL A 10 -13.90 -3.92 21.23
CA VAL A 10 -12.87 -4.18 20.22
C VAL A 10 -11.57 -3.78 20.90
N ALA A 11 -10.68 -4.74 21.15
CA ALA A 11 -9.34 -4.44 21.64
C ALA A 11 -8.71 -3.36 20.75
N PRO A 12 -7.98 -2.38 21.31
CA PRO A 12 -7.33 -1.36 20.51
C PRO A 12 -6.37 -2.01 19.51
N PHE A 13 -6.43 -1.58 18.26
CA PHE A 13 -5.57 -2.11 17.19
C PHE A 13 -4.10 -1.83 17.51
N ASP A 14 -3.26 -2.87 17.51
CA ASP A 14 -1.81 -2.73 17.74
C ASP A 14 -1.12 -2.10 16.51
N ARG A 15 -0.77 -0.82 16.65
CA ARG A 15 -0.11 -0.02 15.61
C ARG A 15 1.32 -0.45 15.30
N ARG A 16 1.89 -1.42 16.04
CA ARG A 16 3.22 -1.97 15.71
C ARG A 16 3.17 -3.00 14.59
N VAL A 17 1.98 -3.52 14.27
CA VAL A 17 1.78 -4.55 13.24
C VAL A 17 1.90 -3.98 11.83
N VAL A 18 1.44 -2.75 11.63
CA VAL A 18 1.39 -2.03 10.36
C VAL A 18 1.94 -0.63 10.58
N SER A 19 2.81 -0.14 9.69
CA SER A 19 3.38 1.21 9.84
C SER A 19 2.29 2.30 9.76
N ASP A 20 2.59 3.48 10.30
CA ASP A 20 1.64 4.59 10.30
C ASP A 20 1.30 5.04 8.88
N GLU A 21 2.26 5.00 7.95
CA GLU A 21 2.05 5.32 6.52
C GLU A 21 1.08 4.35 5.86
N ALA A 22 1.20 3.06 6.17
CA ALA A 22 0.30 2.02 5.67
C ALA A 22 -1.11 2.17 6.26
N LEU A 23 -1.24 2.60 7.52
CA LEU A 23 -2.55 2.94 8.11
C LEU A 23 -3.15 4.22 7.51
N GLU A 24 -2.33 5.22 7.18
CA GLU A 24 -2.79 6.42 6.48
C GLU A 24 -3.26 6.14 5.06
N PHE A 25 -2.52 5.29 4.33
CA PHE A 25 -2.93 4.78 3.03
C PHE A 25 -4.28 4.07 3.10
N LEU A 26 -4.43 3.13 4.05
CA LEU A 26 -5.71 2.44 4.28
C LEU A 26 -6.84 3.44 4.56
N ARG A 27 -6.63 4.43 5.43
CA ARG A 27 -7.63 5.46 5.73
C ARG A 27 -7.98 6.29 4.49
N ALA A 28 -7.01 6.56 3.63
CA ALA A 28 -7.24 7.27 2.38
C ALA A 28 -8.07 6.46 1.39
N CYS A 29 -7.89 5.14 1.33
CA CYS A 29 -8.80 4.23 0.63
C CYS A 29 -10.22 4.29 1.22
N GLN A 30 -10.34 4.17 2.54
CA GLN A 30 -11.62 4.15 3.26
C GLN A 30 -12.43 5.44 3.12
N ARG A 31 -11.78 6.59 2.91
CA ARG A 31 -12.46 7.86 2.65
C ARG A 31 -13.13 7.94 1.27
N ARG A 32 -12.70 7.11 0.32
CA ARG A 32 -13.17 7.14 -1.09
C ARG A 32 -14.08 5.97 -1.43
N VAL A 33 -13.79 4.80 -0.87
CA VAL A 33 -14.50 3.55 -1.18
C VAL A 33 -14.80 2.78 0.12
N PRO A 34 -16.01 2.22 0.29
CA PRO A 34 -16.32 1.31 1.39
C PRO A 34 -15.39 0.10 1.39
N CYS A 35 -14.41 0.09 2.29
CA CYS A 35 -13.44 -0.99 2.38
C CYS A 35 -12.88 -1.18 3.80
N HIS A 36 -12.30 -2.34 4.06
CA HIS A 36 -11.78 -2.71 5.38
C HIS A 36 -10.40 -3.36 5.29
N LEU A 37 -9.59 -3.17 6.34
CA LEU A 37 -8.39 -3.99 6.53
C LEU A 37 -8.81 -5.45 6.72
N ALA A 38 -8.13 -6.35 6.03
CA ALA A 38 -8.36 -7.78 6.08
C ALA A 38 -7.04 -8.55 6.21
N GLY A 39 -7.14 -9.88 6.15
CA GLY A 39 -5.99 -10.78 6.13
C GLY A 39 -5.16 -10.72 7.42
N GLY A 40 -3.87 -11.01 7.27
CA GLY A 40 -2.95 -11.13 8.40
C GLY A 40 -2.84 -9.86 9.23
N ALA A 41 -2.88 -8.68 8.61
CA ALA A 41 -2.76 -7.39 9.31
C ALA A 41 -3.96 -7.10 10.20
N ALA A 42 -5.18 -7.40 9.73
CA ALA A 42 -6.39 -7.28 10.54
C ALA A 42 -6.36 -8.24 11.74
N LEU A 43 -6.01 -9.52 11.50
CA LEU A 43 -5.95 -10.53 12.54
C LEU A 43 -4.86 -10.21 13.58
N ALA A 44 -3.65 -9.87 13.12
CA ALA A 44 -2.53 -9.60 13.98
C ALA A 44 -2.75 -8.32 14.82
N GLY A 45 -3.22 -7.24 14.20
CA GLY A 45 -3.44 -5.98 14.90
C GLY A 45 -4.61 -6.01 15.87
N ALA A 46 -5.66 -6.78 15.60
CA ALA A 46 -6.82 -6.86 16.49
C ALA A 46 -6.68 -7.92 17.60
N TYR A 47 -5.95 -9.01 17.38
CA TYR A 47 -6.00 -10.18 18.28
C TYR A 47 -4.66 -10.74 18.72
N LEU A 48 -3.59 -10.58 17.94
CA LEU A 48 -2.33 -11.30 18.21
C LEU A 48 -1.20 -10.40 18.72
N GLY A 49 -1.20 -9.11 18.39
CA GLY A 49 -0.18 -8.15 18.82
C GLY A 49 1.24 -8.52 18.39
N HIS A 50 1.40 -9.37 17.37
CA HIS A 50 2.68 -9.90 16.96
C HIS A 50 2.87 -9.85 15.43
N ARG A 51 4.13 -9.71 15.01
CA ARG A 51 4.64 -9.69 13.63
C ARG A 51 4.34 -8.39 12.88
N VAL A 52 5.43 -7.72 12.46
CA VAL A 52 5.37 -6.65 11.46
C VAL A 52 5.03 -7.28 10.11
N LEU A 53 3.98 -6.79 9.46
CA LEU A 53 3.59 -7.22 8.12
C LEU A 53 3.97 -6.15 7.10
N ARG A 54 4.34 -6.61 5.90
CA ARG A 54 4.83 -5.76 4.80
C ARG A 54 3.77 -5.52 3.73
N ASP A 55 2.66 -6.22 3.84
CA ASP A 55 1.55 -6.25 2.90
C ASP A 55 0.23 -5.91 3.60
N LEU A 56 -0.68 -5.30 2.83
CA LEU A 56 -2.03 -4.97 3.25
C LEU A 56 -3.01 -5.71 2.36
N TYR A 57 -4.02 -6.32 2.98
CA TYR A 57 -5.19 -6.81 2.27
C TYR A 57 -6.34 -5.86 2.53
N ILE A 58 -6.92 -5.31 1.46
CA ILE A 58 -8.10 -4.45 1.52
C ILE A 58 -9.28 -5.24 0.99
N PHE A 59 -10.33 -5.35 1.81
CA PHE A 59 -11.56 -6.03 1.46
C PHE A 59 -12.64 -5.03 1.05
N CYS A 60 -13.26 -5.27 -0.10
CA CYS A 60 -14.45 -4.58 -0.60
C CYS A 60 -15.62 -5.57 -0.59
N HIS A 61 -16.83 -5.10 -0.26
CA HIS A 61 -18.01 -5.97 -0.13
C HIS A 61 -18.59 -6.41 -1.47
N ASP A 62 -18.29 -5.68 -2.55
CA ASP A 62 -18.70 -6.04 -3.89
C ASP A 62 -17.68 -5.67 -4.98
N ALA A 63 -17.97 -6.12 -6.20
CA ALA A 63 -17.11 -5.91 -7.37
C ALA A 63 -17.15 -4.49 -7.94
N ILE A 64 -18.12 -3.66 -7.56
CA ILE A 64 -18.21 -2.24 -7.96
C ILE A 64 -17.20 -1.47 -7.10
N ASP A 65 -17.27 -1.62 -5.78
CA ASP A 65 -16.34 -1.01 -4.83
C ASP A 65 -14.90 -1.44 -5.12
N HIS A 66 -14.66 -2.73 -5.36
CA HIS A 66 -13.32 -3.22 -5.71
C HIS A 66 -12.75 -2.54 -6.96
N ARG A 67 -13.56 -2.38 -8.02
CA ARG A 67 -13.13 -1.72 -9.26
C ARG A 67 -12.93 -0.23 -9.08
N GLN A 68 -13.77 0.43 -8.27
CA GLN A 68 -13.60 1.84 -7.95
C GLN A 68 -12.32 2.05 -7.15
N LEU A 69 -12.07 1.24 -6.12
CA LEU A 69 -10.86 1.33 -5.31
C LEU A 69 -9.61 1.16 -6.17
N ALA A 70 -9.60 0.21 -7.11
CA ALA A 70 -8.48 0.01 -8.02
C ALA A 70 -8.16 1.24 -8.90
N ARG A 71 -9.16 2.07 -9.23
CA ARG A 71 -8.94 3.34 -9.94
C ARG A 71 -8.40 4.41 -9.02
N GLU A 72 -9.03 4.56 -7.86
CA GLU A 72 -8.65 5.55 -6.85
C GLU A 72 -7.25 5.29 -6.27
N ILE A 73 -6.78 4.04 -6.25
CA ILE A 73 -5.51 3.67 -5.60
C ILE A 73 -4.31 4.41 -6.19
N VAL A 74 -4.38 4.72 -7.49
CA VAL A 74 -3.38 5.50 -8.22
C VAL A 74 -3.31 6.92 -7.65
N ASP A 75 -4.46 7.53 -7.40
CA ASP A 75 -4.60 8.89 -6.85
C ASP A 75 -4.45 8.94 -5.32
N ILE A 76 -4.67 7.82 -4.64
CA ILE A 76 -4.54 7.69 -3.18
C ILE A 76 -3.08 7.63 -2.75
N GLY A 77 -2.22 6.91 -3.47
CA GLY A 77 -0.96 6.55 -2.86
C GLY A 77 0.00 5.73 -3.68
N ILE A 78 0.20 6.04 -4.95
CA ILE A 78 1.57 6.00 -5.44
C ILE A 78 2.10 7.42 -5.51
N GLY A 79 2.36 7.97 -4.32
CA GLY A 79 3.10 9.21 -4.18
C GLY A 79 4.46 9.09 -4.89
N PRO A 80 5.06 10.20 -5.32
CA PRO A 80 6.37 10.17 -5.96
C PRO A 80 7.43 9.46 -5.10
N ASP A 81 7.35 9.56 -3.77
CA ASP A 81 8.18 8.81 -2.83
C ASP A 81 8.00 7.28 -2.95
N VAL A 82 6.75 6.81 -3.02
CA VAL A 82 6.43 5.38 -3.20
C VAL A 82 6.87 4.89 -4.57
N LEU A 83 6.65 5.67 -5.64
CA LEU A 83 7.16 5.36 -6.98
C LEU A 83 8.68 5.26 -6.99
N ALA A 84 9.36 6.20 -6.32
CA ALA A 84 10.82 6.19 -6.22
C ALA A 84 11.34 4.97 -5.46
N TRP A 85 10.65 4.54 -4.41
CA TRP A 85 10.98 3.33 -3.66
C TRP A 85 10.74 2.05 -4.48
N LEU A 86 9.58 1.95 -5.15
CA LEU A 86 9.24 0.83 -6.02
C LEU A 86 10.26 0.67 -7.15
N LEU A 87 10.60 1.76 -7.83
CA LEU A 87 11.59 1.76 -8.89
C LEU A 87 12.94 1.27 -8.39
N LYS A 88 13.38 1.68 -7.20
CA LYS A 88 14.66 1.23 -6.63
C LYS A 88 14.70 -0.28 -6.34
N SER A 89 13.53 -0.86 -6.06
CA SER A 89 13.37 -2.28 -5.74
C SER A 89 13.11 -3.15 -6.97
N PHE A 90 12.89 -2.53 -8.14
CA PHE A 90 12.59 -3.26 -9.37
C PHE A 90 13.86 -3.91 -9.93
N PRO A 91 13.88 -5.24 -10.15
CA PRO A 91 15.02 -5.93 -10.71
C PRO A 91 15.24 -5.47 -12.16
N VAL A 92 16.48 -5.16 -12.50
CA VAL A 92 16.91 -4.83 -13.87
C VAL A 92 17.61 -6.02 -14.54
N GLU A 93 17.70 -7.14 -13.82
CA GLU A 93 18.34 -8.37 -14.27
C GLU A 93 17.49 -9.60 -13.88
N PRO A 94 17.42 -10.63 -14.76
CA PRO A 94 17.93 -10.63 -16.13
C PRO A 94 17.14 -9.64 -17.01
N LEU A 95 17.79 -9.09 -18.04
CA LEU A 95 17.13 -8.16 -18.96
C LEU A 95 16.05 -8.90 -19.78
N PRO A 96 14.79 -8.44 -19.77
CA PRO A 96 13.77 -8.98 -20.65
C PRO A 96 14.14 -8.78 -22.13
N LEU A 97 13.96 -9.82 -22.97
CA LEU A 97 14.21 -9.77 -24.42
C LEU A 97 13.49 -8.60 -25.14
N MET A 98 12.35 -8.15 -24.61
CA MET A 98 11.59 -7.03 -25.18
C MET A 98 12.28 -5.67 -25.06
N LEU A 99 13.37 -5.58 -24.28
CA LEU A 99 14.10 -4.33 -24.07
C LEU A 99 15.35 -4.22 -24.95
N GLU A 100 15.66 -5.20 -25.82
CA GLU A 100 16.74 -5.04 -26.80
C GLU A 100 16.46 -3.84 -27.72
N PRO A 101 17.45 -2.96 -27.99
CA PRO A 101 18.88 -3.12 -27.72
C PRO A 101 19.38 -2.48 -26.40
N LEU A 102 18.51 -2.13 -25.44
CA LEU A 102 18.97 -1.59 -24.15
C LEU A 102 19.88 -2.59 -23.44
N THR A 103 20.94 -2.08 -22.85
CA THR A 103 21.76 -2.82 -21.91
C THR A 103 21.16 -2.75 -20.50
N VAL A 104 21.56 -3.70 -19.64
CA VAL A 104 21.23 -3.69 -18.21
C VAL A 104 21.69 -2.38 -17.55
N ASP A 105 22.86 -1.86 -17.92
CA ASP A 105 23.42 -0.64 -17.35
C ASP A 105 22.59 0.59 -17.75
N GLU A 106 22.14 0.69 -19.00
CA GLU A 106 21.24 1.76 -19.43
C GLU A 106 19.89 1.69 -18.73
N LEU A 107 19.34 0.48 -18.54
CA LEU A 107 18.09 0.29 -17.81
C LEU A 107 18.24 0.66 -16.33
N ARG A 108 19.35 0.28 -15.70
CA ARG A 108 19.71 0.65 -14.32
C ARG A 108 19.82 2.16 -14.17
N GLU A 109 20.54 2.82 -15.07
CA GLU A 109 20.68 4.29 -15.06
C GLU A 109 19.32 4.98 -15.25
N TYR A 110 18.51 4.52 -16.20
CA TYR A 110 17.17 5.06 -16.41
C TYR A 110 16.28 4.94 -15.17
N ARG A 111 16.23 3.76 -14.56
CA ARG A 111 15.49 3.48 -13.32
C ARG A 111 15.95 4.39 -12.18
N ASP A 112 17.26 4.54 -12.01
CA ASP A 112 17.83 5.32 -10.92
C ASP A 112 17.57 6.82 -11.11
N ARG A 113 17.67 7.34 -12.34
CA ARG A 113 17.30 8.73 -12.68
C ARG A 113 15.81 8.98 -12.47
N LEU A 114 14.95 8.05 -12.91
CA LEU A 114 13.51 8.18 -12.74
C LEU A 114 13.12 8.16 -11.25
N ALA A 115 13.74 7.28 -10.46
CA ALA A 115 13.57 7.25 -9.01
C ALA A 115 14.02 8.57 -8.36
N ALA A 116 15.14 9.15 -8.79
CA ALA A 116 15.62 10.44 -8.28
C ALA A 116 14.63 11.59 -8.59
N ARG A 117 14.07 11.63 -9.80
CA ARG A 117 13.04 12.62 -10.18
C ARG A 117 11.81 12.49 -9.29
N PHE A 118 11.32 11.27 -9.07
CA PHE A 118 10.17 11.08 -8.20
C PHE A 118 10.47 11.46 -6.74
N ARG A 119 11.69 11.22 -6.22
CA ARG A 119 12.06 11.77 -4.89
C ARG A 119 12.03 13.30 -4.83
N SER A 120 12.49 13.98 -5.88
CA SER A 120 12.42 15.46 -5.89
C SER A 120 10.99 16.00 -5.89
N LEU A 121 10.05 15.27 -6.48
CA LEU A 121 8.62 15.61 -6.47
C LEU A 121 7.95 15.34 -5.12
N ALA A 122 8.57 14.53 -4.26
CA ALA A 122 8.06 14.21 -2.92
C ALA A 122 8.56 15.17 -1.83
N SER A 123 9.52 16.06 -2.12
CA SER A 123 9.98 17.06 -1.15
C SER A 123 8.97 18.20 -1.06
N PRO A 124 8.53 18.60 0.15
CA PRO A 124 7.72 19.81 0.30
C PRO A 124 8.51 21.01 -0.22
N GLN A 125 7.86 21.87 -1.02
CA GLN A 125 8.41 23.20 -1.34
C GLN A 125 8.31 24.13 -0.14
#